data_AF-E5Y6D7-F1
#
_entry.id   AF-E5Y6D7-F1
#
_cell.length_a   1.000
_cell.length_b   1.000
_cell.length_c   1.000
_cell.angle_alpha   90.00
_cell.angle_beta   90.00
_cell.angle_gamma   90.00
#
_symmetry.space_group_name_H-M   'P 1'
#
loop_
_entity.id
_entity.type
_entity.pdbx_description
1 polymer ?
#
loop_
_entity_poly.entity_id
_entity_poly.type
_entity_poly.pdbx_seq_one_letter_code
_entity_poly.pdbx_strand_id
1 'polypeptide(L)'
;MELMEAAVLLGNGGQRGGAVMIAALARRMEEARKKHPVFAEGKYHALGVIGAEYEELVRAVERETPERVRDEALDVAVTALRLWAGEEICL
;
A
#
# COMPACT_ATOMS: atom_id res chain seq x y z
N MET A 1 -1.24 19.29 -10.41
CA MET A 1 -2.16 18.20 -10.76
C MET A 1 -3.34 18.31 -9.84
N GLU A 2 -4.53 18.51 -10.40
CA GLU A 2 -5.77 18.54 -9.63
C GLU A 2 -6.13 17.12 -9.17
N LEU A 3 -6.84 16.97 -8.04
CA LEU A 3 -7.26 15.67 -7.52
C LEU A 3 -8.02 14.84 -8.57
N MET A 4 -8.77 15.53 -9.43
CA MET A 4 -9.55 14.92 -10.50
C MET A 4 -8.66 14.31 -11.60
N GLU A 5 -7.56 14.97 -11.95
CA GLU A 5 -6.56 14.45 -12.90
C GLU A 5 -5.84 13.24 -12.31
N ALA A 6 -5.48 13.29 -11.02
CA ALA A 6 -4.86 12.18 -10.32
C ALA A 6 -5.76 10.94 -10.30
N ALA A 7 -7.06 11.12 -10.07
CA ALA A 7 -8.04 10.03 -10.12
C ALA A 7 -8.17 9.42 -11.53
N VAL A 8 -8.07 10.21 -12.60
CA VAL A 8 -8.07 9.65 -13.96
C VAL A 8 -6.81 8.80 -14.21
N LEU A 9 -5.64 9.29 -13.80
CA LEU A 9 -4.38 8.55 -13.96
C LEU A 9 -4.37 7.23 -13.18
N LEU A 10 -4.70 7.28 -11.88
CA LEU A 10 -4.76 6.08 -11.04
C LEU A 10 -5.86 5.11 -11.47
N GLY A 11 -6.93 5.62 -12.06
CA GLY A 11 -8.04 4.84 -12.56
C GLY A 11 -7.84 4.27 -13.97
N ASN A 12 -6.63 4.29 -14.52
CA ASN A 12 -6.34 3.85 -15.89
C ASN A 12 -7.26 4.52 -16.93
N GLY A 13 -7.43 5.83 -16.85
CA GLY A 13 -8.34 6.62 -17.69
C GLY A 13 -9.76 6.79 -17.13
N GLY A 14 -10.14 6.03 -16.10
CA GLY A 14 -11.46 6.10 -15.47
C GLY A 14 -11.46 6.83 -14.13
N GLN A 15 -12.03 8.03 -14.08
CA GLN A 15 -12.11 8.84 -12.85
C GLN A 15 -12.73 8.08 -11.65
N ARG A 16 -13.85 7.37 -11.86
CA ARG A 16 -14.51 6.60 -10.79
C ARG A 16 -13.62 5.46 -10.28
N GLY A 17 -12.89 4.79 -11.18
CA GLY A 17 -11.96 3.72 -10.82
C GLY A 17 -10.83 4.24 -9.93
N GLY A 18 -10.23 5.38 -10.29
CA GLY A 18 -9.16 5.96 -9.47
C GLY A 18 -9.66 6.53 -8.16
N ALA A 19 -10.87 7.09 -8.10
CA ALA A 19 -11.46 7.50 -6.83
C ALA A 19 -11.65 6.31 -5.87
N VAL A 20 -12.09 5.16 -6.39
CA VAL A 20 -12.17 3.91 -5.61
C VAL A 20 -10.78 3.45 -5.16
N MET A 21 -9.77 3.51 -6.03
CA MET A 21 -8.40 3.14 -5.68
C MET A 21 -7.81 4.04 -4.58
N ILE A 22 -8.01 5.36 -4.68
CA ILE A 22 -7.58 6.33 -3.65
C ILE A 22 -8.25 6.01 -2.31
N ALA A 23 -9.56 5.73 -2.31
CA ALA A 23 -10.27 5.36 -1.09
C ALA A 23 -9.77 4.05 -0.49
N ALA A 24 -9.47 3.05 -1.33
CA ALA A 24 -8.92 1.77 -0.88
C ALA A 24 -7.53 1.94 -0.24
N LEU A 25 -6.64 2.72 -0.85
CA LEU A 25 -5.32 3.06 -0.28
C LEU A 25 -5.46 3.79 1.05
N ALA A 26 -6.35 4.79 1.14
CA ALA A 26 -6.58 5.54 2.37
C ALA A 26 -7.06 4.63 3.50
N ARG A 27 -8.03 3.74 3.21
CA ARG A 27 -8.53 2.76 4.19
C ARG A 27 -7.45 1.78 4.63
N ARG A 28 -6.70 1.21 3.68
CA ARG A 28 -5.64 0.24 4.00
C ARG A 28 -4.49 0.88 4.79
N MET A 29 -4.17 2.14 4.50
CA MET A 29 -3.24 2.95 5.29
C MET A 29 -3.73 3.15 6.73
N GLU A 30 -5.01 3.47 6.93
CA GLU A 30 -5.60 3.59 8.27
C GLU A 30 -5.51 2.26 9.04
N GLU A 31 -5.86 1.14 8.41
CA GLU A 31 -5.79 -0.19 9.00
C GLU A 31 -4.34 -0.56 9.37
N ALA A 32 -3.37 -0.30 8.48
CA ALA A 32 -1.96 -0.57 8.71
C ALA A 32 -1.40 0.26 9.88
N ARG A 33 -1.75 1.54 9.99
CA ARG A 33 -1.33 2.39 11.11
C ARG A 33 -1.95 1.96 12.45
N LYS A 34 -3.19 1.47 12.45
CA LYS A 34 -3.83 0.92 13.66
C LYS A 34 -3.18 -0.39 14.10
N LYS A 35 -2.88 -1.28 13.16
CA LYS A 35 -2.29 -2.61 13.44
C LYS A 35 -0.80 -2.51 13.79
N HIS A 36 -0.07 -1.65 13.11
CA HIS A 36 1.37 -1.44 13.24
C HIS A 36 1.66 0.05 13.47
N PRO A 37 1.41 0.56 14.70
CA PRO A 37 1.59 1.98 15.01
C PRO A 37 3.06 2.42 14.87
N VAL A 38 4.00 1.54 15.20
CA VAL A 38 5.40 1.67 14.79
C VAL A 38 5.56 0.91 13.48
N PHE A 39 5.84 1.63 12.39
CA PHE A 39 6.05 1.05 11.07
C PHE A 39 7.38 0.29 11.01
N ALA A 40 8.47 0.98 11.34
CA ALA A 40 9.83 0.47 11.22
C ALA A 40 10.80 1.29 12.07
N GLU A 41 11.95 0.68 12.38
CA GLU A 41 13.10 1.31 13.03
C GLU A 41 14.18 1.56 11.97
N GLY A 42 14.12 2.74 11.35
CA GLY A 42 14.99 3.14 10.25
C GLY A 42 14.67 2.48 8.90
N LYS A 43 15.32 3.00 7.85
CA LYS A 43 15.03 2.64 6.45
C LYS A 43 15.27 1.17 6.09
N TYR A 44 16.20 0.49 6.77
CA TYR A 44 16.51 -0.92 6.47
C TYR A 44 15.47 -1.86 7.06
N HIS A 45 14.94 -1.55 8.24
CA HIS A 45 13.80 -2.28 8.78
C HIS A 45 12.56 -2.03 7.91
N ALA A 46 12.34 -0.79 7.46
CA ALA A 46 11.24 -0.47 6.53
C ALA A 46 11.35 -1.27 5.22
N LEU A 47 12.55 -1.41 4.66
CA LEU A 47 12.78 -2.25 3.48
C LEU A 47 12.43 -3.72 3.75
N GLY A 48 12.77 -4.24 4.94
CA GLY A 48 12.38 -5.58 5.36
C GLY A 48 10.87 -5.76 5.46
N VAL A 49 10.14 -4.78 6.01
CA VAL A 49 8.67 -4.80 6.08
C VAL A 49 8.05 -4.83 4.68
N ILE A 50 8.54 -4.00 3.75
CA ILE A 50 8.08 -4.02 2.34
C ILE A 50 8.38 -5.37 1.68
N GLY A 51 9.54 -5.96 1.96
CA GLY A 51 9.93 -7.28 1.47
C GLY A 51 8.98 -8.39 1.93
N ALA A 52 8.56 -8.34 3.19
CA ALA A 52 7.60 -9.30 3.75
C ALA A 52 6.24 -9.24 3.02
N GLU A 53 5.68 -8.03 2.83
CA GLU A 53 4.42 -7.89 2.08
C GLU A 53 4.56 -8.35 0.62
N TYR A 54 5.73 -8.14 0.00
CA TYR A 54 5.99 -8.64 -1.34
C TYR A 54 5.97 -10.18 -1.40
N GLU A 55 6.54 -10.85 -0.40
CA GLU A 55 6.49 -12.32 -0.30
C GLU A 55 5.04 -12.82 -0.12
N GLU A 56 4.21 -12.10 0.66
CA GLU A 56 2.78 -12.40 0.79
C GLU A 56 2.05 -12.22 -0.55
N LEU A 57 2.34 -11.16 -1.29
CA LEU A 57 1.80 -10.95 -2.64
C LEU A 57 2.20 -12.06 -3.61
N VAL A 58 3.47 -12.47 -3.63
CA VAL A 58 3.95 -13.59 -4.47
C VAL A 58 3.14 -14.85 -4.15
N ARG A 59 2.99 -15.18 -2.86
CA ARG A 59 2.20 -16.34 -2.43
C ARG A 59 0.74 -16.22 -2.86
N ALA A 60 0.12 -15.05 -2.72
CA ALA A 60 -1.26 -14.82 -3.11
C ALA A 60 -1.47 -15.02 -4.62
N VAL A 61 -0.55 -14.52 -5.44
CA VAL A 61 -0.56 -14.69 -6.91
C VAL A 61 -0.41 -16.16 -7.29
N GLU A 62 0.46 -16.90 -6.61
CA GLU A 62 0.71 -18.31 -6.93
C GLU A 62 -0.44 -19.24 -6.49
N ARG A 63 -1.13 -18.93 -5.38
CA ARG A 63 -1.91 -19.93 -4.64
C ARG A 63 -3.28 -19.48 -4.13
N GLU A 64 -3.62 -18.20 -4.20
CA GLU A 64 -4.83 -17.65 -3.57
C GLU A 64 -5.79 -17.03 -4.60
N THR A 65 -6.84 -16.35 -4.10
CA THR A 65 -7.91 -15.80 -4.93
C THR A 65 -7.55 -14.42 -5.49
N PRO A 66 -8.22 -13.96 -6.57
CA PRO A 66 -8.02 -12.62 -7.11
C PRO A 66 -8.25 -11.49 -6.10
N GLU A 67 -9.15 -11.70 -5.13
CA GLU A 67 -9.40 -10.75 -4.04
C GLU A 67 -8.17 -10.66 -3.13
N ARG A 68 -7.59 -11.80 -2.74
CA ARG A 68 -6.35 -11.82 -1.93
C ARG A 68 -5.18 -11.19 -2.66
N VAL A 69 -5.04 -11.40 -3.96
CA VAL A 69 -4.02 -10.71 -4.76
C VAL A 69 -4.17 -9.19 -4.69
N ARG A 70 -5.41 -8.68 -4.70
CA ARG A 70 -5.65 -7.22 -4.56
C ARG A 70 -5.35 -6.72 -3.17
N ASP A 71 -5.69 -7.48 -2.14
CA ASP A 71 -5.39 -7.12 -0.75
C ASP A 71 -3.88 -7.02 -0.54
N GLU A 72 -3.12 -8.05 -0.93
CA GLU A 72 -1.66 -8.07 -0.76
C GLU A 72 -0.95 -7.02 -1.65
N ALA A 73 -1.50 -6.71 -2.82
CA ALA A 73 -0.98 -5.61 -3.64
C ALA A 73 -1.17 -4.25 -2.95
N LEU A 74 -2.27 -4.06 -2.23
CA LEU A 74 -2.48 -2.87 -1.41
C LEU A 74 -1.56 -2.84 -0.20
N ASP A 75 -1.23 -3.98 0.41
CA ASP A 75 -0.24 -4.05 1.50
C ASP A 75 1.14 -3.59 1.07
N VAL A 76 1.63 -4.12 -0.05
CA VAL A 76 2.90 -3.67 -0.64
C VAL A 76 2.88 -2.18 -0.93
N ALA A 77 1.79 -1.68 -1.53
CA ALA A 77 1.66 -0.25 -1.83
C ALA A 77 1.66 0.61 -0.56
N VAL A 78 0.92 0.19 0.47
CA VAL A 78 0.81 0.94 1.74
C VAL A 78 2.14 0.95 2.48
N THR A 79 2.84 -0.17 2.59
CA THR A 79 4.15 -0.22 3.26
C THR A 79 5.19 0.65 2.55
N ALA A 80 5.20 0.65 1.21
CA ALA A 80 6.03 1.58 0.44
C ALA A 80 5.63 3.06 0.66
N LEU A 81 4.33 3.36 0.74
CA LEU A 81 3.85 4.72 1.02
C LEU A 81 4.16 5.18 2.44
N ARG A 82 4.19 4.27 3.43
CA ARG A 82 4.61 4.58 4.81
C ARG A 82 6.08 4.96 4.87
N LEU A 83 6.95 4.25 4.14
CA LEU A 83 8.35 4.65 3.97
C LEU A 83 8.47 6.00 3.24
N TRP A 84 7.71 6.20 2.16
CA TRP A 84 7.70 7.50 1.47
C TRP A 84 7.25 8.65 2.37
N ALA A 85 6.31 8.40 3.28
CA ALA A 85 5.83 9.37 4.26
C ALA A 85 6.80 9.60 5.44
N GLY A 86 7.91 8.86 5.52
CA GLY A 86 8.88 8.97 6.60
C GLY A 86 8.38 8.42 7.94
N GLU A 87 7.54 7.38 7.91
CA GLU A 87 7.00 6.77 9.13
C GLU A 87 8.00 5.84 9.86
N GLU A 88 9.20 5.64 9.32
CA GLU A 88 10.28 4.98 10.04
C GLU A 88 10.83 5.88 11.14
N ILE A 89 11.06 5.30 12.32
CA ILE A 89 11.74 6.00 13.41
C ILE A 89 13.24 5.92 13.15
N CYS A 90 13.87 7.06 12.88
CA CYS A 90 15.32 7.17 12.91
C CYS A 90 15.77 7.30 14.37
N LEU A 91 16.35 6.25 14.93
CA LEU A 91 17.10 6.30 16.18
C LEU A 91 18.52 6.86 15.96
#